data_AF-A0A7J3AAH7-F1
#
_entry.id   AF-A0A7J3AAH7-F1
#
_cell.length_a   1.000
_cell.length_b   1.000
_cell.length_c   1.000
_cell.angle_alpha   90.00
_cell.angle_beta   90.00
_cell.angle_gamma   90.00
#
_symmetry.space_group_name_H-M   'P 1'
#
loop_
_entity.id
_entity.type
_entity.pdbx_description
1 polymer ?
#
loop_
_entity_poly.entity_id
_entity_poly.type
_entity_poly.pdbx_seq_one_letter_code
_entity_poly.pdbx_strand_id
1 'polypeptide(L)'
;MHKQPTIVKLEAVEMPDAEALKAKILSQRKDLTEEELNRLIEEKKRQIGAGYLSDAGACWLIASELGVTLEEKVASSSEELTPSAVQIGLSEATVRGRVLSTYTTKTYRRRDGTTGRYRRLVIFDKEAFLPVTLWDEAAESSERLSIKTGSLIRVVKGYVKAGLDGKPALHVGQRGYIETLPEDEDFITLDEISRDVADVKGAERNLVIKGVVDSEPKHSEFARKDGSGSVTHFYLKGKGERRVRVVLWDISPEVSSKIRIGEGVLMAAVRSKILPNGEVELHGDEATTIIPYEVEVSRKVLRLVSKGSPAQANGAATIILLDKSRQILTYLVKDEALQVIKEIPYDVLVEVASQRSVLSAASDLKIVREDESTLPKTSDLLIKVKDVKGGSNHLFLKVIALTKPLTQDIYTKEGASVKKTELIVGDETGEIKLNAWRELHEKLLNISPGERLLLRGVASQVGRDGAPYLTIRAYSDIEKIK
;
A
#
# COMPACT_ATOMS: atom_id res chain seq x y z
N MET A 1 -24.70 -11.09 52.46
CA MET A 1 -24.24 -12.35 51.83
C MET A 1 -22.86 -12.13 51.22
N HIS A 2 -21.81 -12.45 51.97
CA HIS A 2 -20.44 -12.49 51.46
C HIS A 2 -20.22 -13.81 50.72
N LYS A 3 -19.93 -13.76 49.41
CA LYS A 3 -19.41 -14.93 48.70
C LYS A 3 -17.91 -15.01 48.96
N GLN A 4 -17.47 -16.09 49.62
CA GLN A 4 -16.05 -16.43 49.72
C GLN A 4 -15.47 -16.67 48.32
N PRO A 5 -14.20 -16.29 48.07
CA PRO A 5 -13.51 -16.68 46.85
C PRO A 5 -13.17 -18.18 46.88
N THR A 6 -13.50 -18.88 45.80
CA THR A 6 -13.08 -20.26 45.56
C THR A 6 -11.57 -20.30 45.37
N ILE A 7 -10.85 -20.92 46.30
CA ILE A 7 -9.43 -21.24 46.15
C ILE A 7 -9.34 -22.46 45.23
N VAL A 8 -8.87 -22.25 44.00
CA VAL A 8 -8.42 -23.35 43.14
C VAL A 8 -7.03 -23.75 43.66
N LYS A 9 -6.91 -24.97 44.20
CA LYS A 9 -5.62 -25.57 44.52
C LYS A 9 -4.83 -25.71 43.21
N LEU A 10 -3.64 -25.11 43.15
CA LEU A 10 -2.62 -25.49 42.19
C LEU A 10 -2.28 -26.96 42.47
N GLU A 11 -2.57 -27.85 41.52
CA GLU A 11 -1.98 -29.18 41.50
C GLU A 11 -0.46 -29.01 41.46
N ALA A 12 0.22 -29.60 42.43
CA ALA A 12 1.67 -29.71 42.42
C ALA A 12 2.04 -30.47 41.15
N VAL A 13 3.04 -29.99 40.41
CA VAL A 13 3.64 -30.75 39.31
C VAL A 13 4.12 -32.08 39.89
N GLU A 14 3.42 -33.17 39.57
CA GLU A 14 3.82 -34.51 39.96
C GLU A 14 5.19 -34.78 39.34
N MET A 15 6.20 -35.04 40.18
CA MET A 15 7.48 -35.53 39.70
C MET A 15 7.27 -36.92 39.09
N PRO A 16 7.95 -37.26 37.97
CA PRO A 16 7.89 -38.60 37.39
C PRO A 16 8.15 -39.70 38.41
N ASP A 17 7.44 -40.81 38.24
CA ASP A 17 7.65 -42.03 39.01
C ASP A 17 9.09 -42.54 38.87
N ALA A 18 9.74 -42.81 40.00
CA ALA A 18 11.12 -43.27 40.06
C ALA A 18 11.32 -44.60 39.31
N GLU A 19 10.32 -45.48 39.33
CA GLU A 19 10.38 -46.76 38.61
C GLU A 19 10.41 -46.56 37.08
N ALA A 20 9.66 -45.58 36.56
CA ALA A 20 9.70 -45.23 35.15
C ALA A 20 11.07 -44.67 34.73
N LEU A 21 11.71 -43.88 35.59
CA LEU A 21 13.06 -43.37 35.36
C LEU A 21 14.10 -44.50 35.37
N LYS A 22 14.03 -45.44 36.33
CA LYS A 22 14.92 -46.61 36.40
C LYS A 22 14.84 -47.46 35.14
N ALA A 23 13.62 -47.78 34.68
CA ALA A 23 13.41 -48.54 33.46
C ALA A 23 14.06 -47.86 32.23
N LYS A 24 13.99 -46.52 32.16
CA LYS A 24 14.61 -45.75 31.08
C LYS A 24 16.13 -45.76 31.13
N ILE A 25 16.74 -45.70 32.32
CA ILE A 25 18.19 -45.83 32.49
C ILE A 25 18.65 -47.21 32.01
N LEU A 26 17.99 -48.28 32.46
CA LEU A 26 18.33 -49.66 32.07
C LEU A 26 18.13 -49.92 30.57
N SER A 27 17.19 -49.23 29.92
CA SER A 27 16.98 -49.34 28.47
C SER A 27 18.16 -48.79 27.64
N GLN A 28 18.87 -47.77 28.15
CA GLN A 28 20.00 -47.13 27.47
C GLN A 28 21.35 -47.68 27.93
N ARG A 29 21.43 -48.16 29.17
CA ARG A 29 22.61 -48.78 29.77
C ARG A 29 22.36 -50.26 30.02
N LYS A 30 22.41 -51.04 28.93
CA LYS A 30 22.25 -52.51 28.96
C LYS A 30 23.38 -53.25 29.68
N ASP A 31 24.47 -52.54 29.97
CA ASP A 31 25.61 -52.99 30.76
C ASP A 31 25.35 -52.93 32.28
N LEU A 32 24.24 -52.32 32.72
CA LEU A 32 23.84 -52.25 34.12
C LEU A 32 22.66 -53.18 34.40
N THR A 33 22.73 -53.89 35.52
CA THR A 33 21.59 -54.61 36.08
C THR A 33 20.73 -53.69 36.96
N GLU A 34 19.48 -54.07 37.18
CA GLU A 34 18.56 -53.33 38.05
C GLU A 34 19.06 -53.24 39.51
N GLU A 35 19.67 -54.31 40.01
CA GLU A 35 20.28 -54.35 41.34
C GLU A 35 21.44 -53.35 41.46
N GLU A 36 22.30 -53.25 40.44
CA GLU A 36 23.40 -52.29 40.39
C GLU A 36 22.90 -50.85 40.32
N LEU A 37 21.87 -50.57 39.51
CA LEU A 37 21.26 -49.25 39.41
C LEU A 37 20.64 -48.81 40.74
N ASN A 38 19.91 -49.70 41.41
CA ASN A 38 19.34 -49.44 42.74
C ASN A 38 20.43 -49.16 43.77
N ARG A 39 21.56 -49.89 43.72
CA ARG A 39 22.71 -49.64 44.59
C ARG A 39 23.30 -48.24 44.37
N LEU A 40 23.46 -47.82 43.11
CA LEU A 40 23.96 -46.48 42.77
C LEU A 40 23.01 -45.38 43.27
N ILE A 41 21.70 -45.56 43.11
CA ILE A 41 20.67 -44.63 43.59
C ILE A 41 20.72 -44.48 45.12
N GLU A 42 20.78 -45.57 45.86
CA GLU A 42 20.84 -45.54 47.33
C GLU A 42 22.16 -44.93 47.84
N GLU A 43 23.28 -45.23 47.17
CA GLU A 43 24.56 -44.60 47.48
C GLU A 43 24.52 -43.09 47.22
N LYS A 44 23.87 -42.65 46.13
CA LYS A 44 23.67 -41.23 45.80
C LYS A 44 22.85 -40.51 46.85
N LYS A 45 21.75 -41.12 47.28
CA LYS A 45 20.89 -40.61 48.36
C LYS A 45 21.66 -40.51 49.69
N ARG A 46 22.48 -41.52 50.01
CA ARG A 46 23.31 -41.52 51.22
C ARG A 46 24.38 -40.42 51.22
N GLN A 47 25.02 -40.18 50.07
CA GLN A 47 26.03 -39.11 49.93
C GLN A 47 25.44 -37.71 50.15
N ILE A 48 24.23 -37.46 49.65
CA ILE A 48 23.57 -36.15 49.72
C ILE A 48 22.84 -35.94 51.07
N GLY A 49 22.46 -37.03 51.73
CA GLY A 49 21.86 -37.02 53.07
C GLY A 49 20.39 -37.44 53.05
N ALA A 50 19.99 -38.26 54.03
CA ALA A 50 18.63 -38.77 54.14
C ALA A 50 17.62 -37.61 54.26
N GLY A 51 16.62 -37.60 53.36
CA GLY A 51 15.57 -36.59 53.33
C GLY A 51 15.80 -35.40 52.39
N TYR A 52 16.98 -35.24 51.79
CA TYR A 52 17.27 -34.15 50.84
C TYR A 52 17.14 -34.54 49.37
N LEU A 53 17.02 -35.84 49.07
CA LEU A 53 16.94 -36.36 47.71
C LEU A 53 15.84 -37.42 47.60
N SER A 54 14.88 -37.18 46.70
CA SER A 54 13.84 -38.15 46.34
C SER A 54 14.39 -39.23 45.40
N ASP A 55 13.72 -40.37 45.30
CA ASP A 55 14.12 -41.47 44.42
C ASP A 55 14.18 -41.04 42.95
N ALA A 56 13.20 -40.24 42.52
CA ALA A 56 13.19 -39.65 41.18
C ALA A 56 14.38 -38.68 40.98
N GLY A 57 14.66 -37.81 41.96
CA GLY A 57 15.82 -36.92 41.91
C GLY A 57 17.16 -37.66 41.88
N ALA A 58 17.26 -38.78 42.60
CA ALA A 58 18.44 -39.64 42.57
C ALA A 58 18.61 -40.33 41.20
N CYS A 59 17.53 -40.78 40.57
CA CYS A 59 17.56 -41.33 39.21
C CYS A 59 18.09 -40.30 38.19
N TRP A 60 17.69 -39.04 38.30
CA TRP A 60 18.19 -37.95 37.44
C TRP A 60 19.68 -37.70 37.56
N LEU A 61 20.20 -37.66 38.80
CA LEU A 61 21.62 -37.48 39.04
C LEU A 61 22.43 -38.66 38.50
N ILE A 62 21.98 -39.89 38.78
CA ILE A 62 22.64 -41.10 38.29
C ILE A 62 22.60 -41.17 36.77
N ALA A 63 21.48 -40.85 36.13
CA ALA A 63 21.42 -40.81 34.68
C ALA A 63 22.40 -39.80 34.05
N SER A 64 22.50 -38.59 34.63
CA SER A 64 23.49 -37.61 34.17
C SER A 64 24.93 -38.12 34.29
N GLU A 65 25.27 -38.81 35.37
CA GLU A 65 26.61 -39.37 35.59
C GLU A 65 26.93 -40.54 34.66
N LEU A 66 25.90 -41.30 34.30
CA LEU A 66 25.99 -42.42 33.37
C LEU A 66 25.91 -41.99 31.90
N GLY A 67 25.78 -40.68 31.62
CA GLY A 67 25.63 -40.14 30.27
C GLY A 67 24.28 -40.49 29.62
N VAL A 68 23.26 -40.79 30.42
CA VAL A 68 21.92 -41.18 29.99
C VAL A 68 21.01 -39.96 29.98
N THR A 69 20.37 -39.71 28.83
CA THR A 69 19.40 -38.64 28.71
C THR A 69 18.01 -39.14 29.12
N LEU A 70 17.52 -38.65 30.25
CA LEU A 70 16.16 -38.89 30.75
C LEU A 70 15.20 -37.83 30.22
N GLU A 71 15.14 -37.58 28.91
CA GLU A 71 14.10 -36.70 28.38
C GLU A 71 12.74 -37.34 28.65
N GLU A 72 11.99 -36.81 29.60
CA GLU A 72 10.56 -37.10 29.65
C GLU A 72 9.96 -36.60 28.34
N LYS A 73 9.20 -37.47 27.66
CA LYS A 73 8.07 -37.00 26.86
C LYS A 73 7.02 -36.45 27.82
N VAL A 74 7.33 -35.36 28.53
CA VAL A 74 6.29 -34.39 28.84
C VAL A 74 5.90 -33.88 27.47
N ALA A 75 4.62 -33.99 27.13
CA ALA A 75 4.05 -33.26 26.02
C ALA A 75 4.16 -31.75 26.31
N SER A 76 5.36 -31.18 26.24
CA SER A 76 5.53 -29.81 25.84
C SER A 76 5.11 -29.79 24.36
N SER A 77 4.21 -28.88 24.01
CA SER A 77 3.65 -28.73 22.68
C SER A 77 4.77 -28.57 21.64
N SER A 78 5.21 -29.68 21.07
CA SER A 78 6.21 -29.77 20.00
C SER A 78 5.63 -29.46 18.62
N GLU A 79 4.34 -29.13 18.54
CA GLU A 79 3.73 -28.66 17.31
C GLU A 79 4.10 -27.20 17.05
N GLU A 80 4.73 -26.98 15.90
CA GLU A 80 4.88 -25.66 15.31
C GLU A 80 3.50 -25.13 14.92
N LEU A 81 3.11 -23.99 15.50
CA LEU A 81 1.82 -23.37 15.26
C LEU A 81 1.88 -22.38 14.10
N THR A 82 0.74 -22.11 13.48
CA THR A 82 0.53 -20.96 12.60
C THR A 82 -0.08 -19.78 13.39
N PRO A 83 0.02 -18.53 12.91
CA PRO A 83 -0.62 -17.35 13.50
C PRO A 83 -2.07 -17.54 13.97
N SER A 84 -2.90 -18.24 13.18
CA SER A 84 -4.30 -18.54 13.49
C SER A 84 -4.50 -19.53 14.64
N ALA A 85 -3.54 -20.44 14.84
CA ALA A 85 -3.58 -21.44 15.90
C ALA A 85 -3.09 -20.92 17.27
N VAL A 86 -2.55 -19.70 17.33
CA VAL A 86 -2.00 -19.13 18.57
C VAL A 86 -3.12 -18.69 19.52
N GLN A 87 -3.07 -19.19 20.76
CA GLN A 87 -4.03 -18.88 21.81
C GLN A 87 -3.38 -18.16 23.00
N ILE A 88 -4.17 -17.31 23.67
CA ILE A 88 -3.73 -16.58 24.88
C ILE A 88 -3.48 -17.59 26.01
N GLY A 89 -2.39 -17.38 26.76
CA GLY A 89 -2.05 -18.20 27.93
C GLY A 89 -1.00 -19.27 27.66
N LEU A 90 -0.62 -19.50 26.40
CA LEU A 90 0.52 -20.34 26.06
C LEU A 90 1.82 -19.73 26.63
N SER A 91 2.45 -20.46 27.55
CA SER A 91 3.69 -20.06 28.23
C SER A 91 4.90 -20.17 27.31
N GLU A 92 4.87 -21.12 26.37
CA GLU A 92 5.88 -21.35 25.35
C GLU A 92 5.19 -21.82 24.06
N ALA A 93 5.45 -21.12 22.96
CA ALA A 93 4.91 -21.41 21.63
C ALA A 93 6.00 -21.23 20.57
N THR A 94 6.05 -22.18 19.64
CA THR A 94 6.83 -22.04 18.40
C THR A 94 5.87 -21.75 17.27
N VAL A 95 6.07 -20.64 16.57
CA VAL A 95 5.12 -20.13 15.56
C VAL A 95 5.84 -19.88 14.24
N ARG A 96 5.34 -20.46 13.16
CA ARG A 96 5.80 -20.23 11.78
C ARG A 96 4.84 -19.29 11.06
N GLY A 97 5.36 -18.22 10.47
CA GLY A 97 4.54 -17.23 9.77
C GLY A 97 5.33 -16.37 8.79
N ARG A 98 4.62 -15.81 7.81
CA ARG A 98 5.21 -14.87 6.86
C ARG A 98 5.12 -13.45 7.41
N VAL A 99 6.17 -12.65 7.27
CA VAL A 99 6.21 -11.28 7.80
C VAL A 99 5.35 -10.35 6.93
N LEU A 100 4.33 -9.73 7.52
CA LEU A 100 3.56 -8.65 6.90
C LEU A 100 4.30 -7.31 6.99
N SER A 101 4.89 -7.02 8.15
CA SER A 101 5.53 -5.74 8.42
C SER A 101 6.58 -5.81 9.51
N THR A 102 7.52 -4.87 9.46
CA THR A 102 8.56 -4.70 10.48
C THR A 102 8.67 -3.24 10.87
N TYR A 103 8.72 -2.96 12.16
CA TYR A 103 8.99 -1.63 12.70
C TYR A 103 10.48 -1.45 12.95
N THR A 104 10.90 -0.19 13.09
CA THR A 104 12.26 0.16 13.56
C THR A 104 12.48 -0.32 14.98
N THR A 105 13.72 -0.71 15.30
CA THR A 105 14.09 -1.08 16.67
C THR A 105 14.08 0.15 17.56
N LYS A 106 13.39 0.05 18.70
CA LYS A 106 13.23 1.14 19.67
C LYS A 106 13.93 0.75 20.97
N THR A 107 14.44 1.77 21.66
CA THR A 107 15.06 1.61 22.97
C THR A 107 14.07 1.99 24.07
N TYR A 108 14.26 1.42 25.26
CA TYR A 108 13.50 1.78 26.45
C TYR A 108 14.39 1.68 27.68
N ARG A 109 14.06 2.44 28.74
CA ARG A 109 14.78 2.38 30.01
C ARG A 109 14.15 1.33 30.91
N ARG A 110 14.95 0.38 31.38
CA ARG A 110 14.53 -0.64 32.35
C ARG A 110 14.46 -0.04 33.75
N ARG A 111 13.77 -0.75 34.65
CA ARG A 111 13.64 -0.34 36.07
C ARG A 111 14.98 -0.31 36.80
N ASP A 112 15.91 -1.18 36.41
CA ASP A 112 17.27 -1.24 36.93
C ASP A 112 18.19 -0.12 36.36
N GLY A 113 17.66 0.76 35.52
CA GLY A 113 18.40 1.86 34.91
C GLY A 113 19.13 1.50 33.62
N THR A 114 19.23 0.22 33.26
CA THR A 114 19.83 -0.22 31.99
C THR A 114 18.92 0.11 30.80
N THR A 115 19.48 0.11 29.59
CA THR A 115 18.71 0.29 28.34
C THR A 115 18.38 -1.07 27.76
N GLY A 116 17.10 -1.30 27.49
CA GLY A 116 16.62 -2.44 26.72
C GLY A 116 16.24 -2.04 25.30
N ARG A 117 16.10 -3.04 24.43
CA ARG A 117 15.66 -2.84 23.03
C ARG A 117 14.44 -3.68 22.74
N TYR A 118 13.61 -3.21 21.82
CA TYR A 118 12.55 -4.02 21.27
C TYR A 118 12.28 -3.68 19.80
N ARG A 119 11.80 -4.68 19.06
CA ARG A 119 11.33 -4.51 17.69
C ARG A 119 9.98 -5.18 17.55
N ARG A 120 9.07 -4.54 16.82
CA ARG A 120 7.74 -5.10 16.53
C ARG A 120 7.68 -5.58 15.10
N LEU A 121 7.02 -6.71 14.91
CA LEU A 121 6.71 -7.30 13.62
C LEU A 121 5.23 -7.70 13.61
N VAL A 122 4.66 -7.89 12.44
CA VAL A 122 3.40 -8.63 12.27
C VAL A 122 3.69 -9.80 11.35
N ILE A 123 3.34 -11.01 11.79
CA ILE A 123 3.38 -12.21 10.93
C ILE A 123 1.96 -12.65 10.59
N PHE A 124 1.79 -13.37 9.49
CA PHE A 124 0.49 -13.83 9.01
C PHE A 124 0.54 -15.23 8.44
N ASP A 125 -0.64 -15.83 8.40
CA ASP A 125 -0.99 -17.02 7.61
C ASP A 125 -2.26 -16.73 6.80
N LYS A 126 -2.97 -17.79 6.36
CA LYS A 126 -4.17 -17.67 5.52
C LYS A 126 -5.34 -16.99 6.23
N GLU A 127 -5.37 -16.99 7.56
CA GLU A 127 -6.56 -16.66 8.34
C GLU A 127 -6.34 -15.53 9.35
N ALA A 128 -5.12 -15.35 9.85
CA ALA A 128 -4.84 -14.45 10.95
C ALA A 128 -3.54 -13.66 10.79
N PHE A 129 -3.54 -12.49 11.43
CA PHE A 129 -2.38 -11.65 11.64
C PHE A 129 -2.01 -11.69 13.13
N LEU A 130 -0.76 -12.02 13.43
CA LEU A 130 -0.23 -12.12 14.78
C LEU A 130 0.84 -11.04 15.02
N PRO A 131 0.59 -10.08 15.92
CA PRO A 131 1.62 -9.15 16.38
C PRO A 131 2.71 -9.89 17.15
N VAL A 132 3.98 -9.58 16.82
CA VAL A 132 5.16 -10.14 17.48
C VAL A 132 6.00 -9.00 18.07
N THR A 133 6.36 -9.10 19.35
CA THR A 133 7.33 -8.19 19.98
C THR A 133 8.58 -8.94 20.36
N LEU A 134 9.69 -8.56 19.73
CA LEU A 134 11.01 -9.08 20.00
C LEU A 134 11.70 -8.20 21.03
N TRP A 135 12.23 -8.80 22.10
CA TRP A 135 12.97 -8.09 23.14
C TRP A 135 14.46 -8.37 23.03
N ASP A 136 15.27 -7.35 23.27
CA ASP A 136 16.73 -7.43 23.42
C ASP A 136 17.38 -8.24 22.28
N GLU A 137 18.13 -9.32 22.57
CA GLU A 137 18.86 -10.11 21.57
C GLU A 137 17.97 -10.57 20.39
N ALA A 138 16.70 -10.88 20.63
CA ALA A 138 15.79 -11.26 19.55
C ALA A 138 15.53 -10.09 18.57
N ALA A 139 15.43 -8.86 19.09
CA ALA A 139 15.31 -7.67 18.26
C ALA A 139 16.59 -7.45 17.43
N GLU A 140 17.77 -7.59 18.02
CA GLU A 140 19.06 -7.44 17.32
C GLU A 140 19.26 -8.52 16.26
N SER A 141 18.92 -9.76 16.63
CA SER A 141 18.95 -10.91 15.72
C SER A 141 18.08 -10.68 14.49
N SER A 142 16.91 -10.05 14.65
CA SER A 142 16.02 -9.77 13.51
C SER A 142 16.62 -8.81 12.49
N GLU A 143 17.42 -7.86 12.93
CA GLU A 143 18.13 -6.93 12.05
C GLU A 143 19.29 -7.62 11.37
N ARG A 144 20.07 -8.39 12.13
CA ARG A 144 21.21 -9.17 11.62
C ARG A 144 20.79 -10.21 10.57
N LEU A 145 19.63 -10.84 10.77
CA LEU A 145 19.03 -11.78 9.82
C LEU A 145 18.34 -11.09 8.63
N SER A 146 18.33 -9.75 8.58
CA SER A 146 17.70 -8.97 7.50
C SER A 146 16.22 -9.33 7.28
N ILE A 147 15.49 -9.60 8.36
CA ILE A 147 14.06 -9.92 8.31
C ILE A 147 13.30 -8.71 7.78
N LYS A 148 12.52 -8.93 6.72
CA LYS A 148 11.75 -7.92 6.00
C LYS A 148 10.35 -8.43 5.66
N THR A 149 9.49 -7.53 5.21
CA THR A 149 8.18 -7.88 4.66
C THR A 149 8.31 -8.97 3.58
N GLY A 150 7.50 -10.01 3.70
CA GLY A 150 7.51 -11.20 2.83
C GLY A 150 8.40 -12.34 3.33
N SER A 151 9.36 -12.11 4.24
CA SER A 151 10.22 -13.17 4.79
C SER A 151 9.39 -14.24 5.51
N LEU A 152 9.68 -15.51 5.25
CA LEU A 152 9.15 -16.61 6.03
C LEU A 152 10.04 -16.85 7.25
N ILE A 153 9.44 -16.84 8.45
CA ILE A 153 10.19 -16.96 9.70
C ILE A 153 9.57 -17.97 10.64
N ARG A 154 10.41 -18.46 11.57
CA ARG A 154 10.00 -19.20 12.75
C ARG A 154 10.35 -18.40 13.99
N VAL A 155 9.37 -18.24 14.88
CA VAL A 155 9.56 -17.69 16.21
C VAL A 155 9.55 -18.85 17.20
N VAL A 156 10.66 -19.07 17.90
CA VAL A 156 10.85 -20.23 18.79
C VAL A 156 10.76 -19.79 20.24
N LYS A 157 10.01 -20.56 21.04
CA LYS A 157 9.81 -20.33 22.49
C LYS A 157 9.31 -18.92 22.84
N GLY A 158 8.39 -18.40 22.04
CA GLY A 158 7.68 -17.17 22.36
C GLY A 158 6.58 -17.41 23.41
N TYR A 159 6.24 -16.40 24.20
CA TYR A 159 5.12 -16.47 25.14
C TYR A 159 3.97 -15.58 24.65
N VAL A 160 2.73 -16.02 24.87
CA VAL A 160 1.54 -15.35 24.32
C VAL A 160 0.81 -14.56 25.39
N LYS A 161 0.54 -13.28 25.11
CA LYS A 161 -0.26 -12.40 25.97
C LYS A 161 -1.46 -11.86 25.20
N ALA A 162 -2.45 -11.37 25.95
CA ALA A 162 -3.52 -10.56 25.35
C ALA A 162 -2.97 -9.18 24.97
N GLY A 163 -3.19 -8.78 23.72
CA GLY A 163 -3.00 -7.43 23.24
C GLY A 163 -4.04 -6.46 23.80
N LEU A 164 -3.87 -5.17 23.49
CA LEU A 164 -4.81 -4.12 23.92
C LEU A 164 -6.23 -4.30 23.34
N ASP A 165 -6.34 -5.00 22.23
CA ASP A 165 -7.60 -5.37 21.58
C ASP A 165 -8.15 -6.73 22.05
N GLY A 166 -7.53 -7.34 23.07
CA GLY A 166 -7.89 -8.65 23.61
C GLY A 166 -7.48 -9.82 22.73
N LYS A 167 -6.76 -9.60 21.62
CA LYS A 167 -6.29 -10.67 20.71
C LYS A 167 -4.93 -11.21 21.13
N PRO A 168 -4.54 -12.42 20.70
CA PRO A 168 -3.20 -12.95 20.96
C PRO A 168 -2.10 -12.03 20.41
N ALA A 169 -1.04 -11.83 21.21
CA ALA A 169 0.20 -11.18 20.82
C ALA A 169 1.38 -12.02 21.31
N LEU A 170 2.31 -12.32 20.40
CA LEU A 170 3.48 -13.15 20.68
C LEU A 170 4.64 -12.26 21.14
N HIS A 171 5.36 -12.71 22.15
CA HIS A 171 6.52 -12.01 22.67
C HIS A 171 7.72 -12.94 22.78
N VAL A 172 8.90 -12.45 22.40
CA VAL A 172 10.14 -13.21 22.39
C VAL A 172 11.11 -12.59 23.39
N GLY A 173 11.28 -13.24 24.54
CA GLY A 173 12.23 -12.85 25.59
C GLY A 173 13.53 -13.65 25.51
N GLN A 174 14.32 -13.64 26.59
CA GLN A 174 15.65 -14.29 26.64
C GLN A 174 15.69 -15.79 26.28
N ARG A 175 14.60 -16.53 26.51
CA ARG A 175 14.53 -17.97 26.23
C ARG A 175 14.13 -18.28 24.77
N GLY A 176 13.64 -17.29 24.06
CA GLY A 176 13.17 -17.43 22.69
C GLY A 176 14.10 -16.75 21.71
N TYR A 177 13.96 -17.14 20.45
CA TYR A 177 14.74 -16.61 19.35
C TYR A 177 13.92 -16.70 18.06
N ILE A 178 14.47 -16.18 16.97
CA ILE A 178 13.83 -16.19 15.66
C ILE A 178 14.81 -16.73 14.62
N GLU A 179 14.26 -17.37 13.60
CA GLU A 179 15.01 -17.93 12.48
C GLU A 179 14.33 -17.54 11.18
N THR A 180 15.13 -17.32 10.13
CA THR A 180 14.61 -17.25 8.76
C THR A 180 14.51 -18.65 8.19
N LEU A 181 13.43 -18.92 7.46
CA LEU A 181 13.22 -20.19 6.78
C LEU A 181 13.52 -20.03 5.29
N PRO A 182 13.90 -21.13 4.60
CA PRO A 182 13.81 -21.19 3.15
C PRO A 182 12.39 -20.84 2.70
N GLU A 183 12.28 -20.36 1.45
CA GLU A 183 10.98 -20.14 0.84
C GLU A 183 10.19 -21.45 0.77
N ASP A 184 8.89 -21.37 1.04
CA ASP A 184 7.95 -22.49 0.96
C ASP A 184 6.77 -22.02 0.11
N GLU A 185 6.63 -22.62 -1.08
CA GLU A 185 5.61 -22.28 -2.06
C GLU A 185 4.20 -22.61 -1.56
N ASP A 186 4.06 -23.52 -0.60
CA ASP A 186 2.76 -23.86 0.01
C ASP A 186 2.33 -22.84 1.07
N PHE A 187 3.27 -21.98 1.52
CA PHE A 187 2.99 -20.95 2.52
C PHE A 187 2.52 -19.65 1.86
N ILE A 188 1.30 -19.24 2.23
CA ILE A 188 0.59 -18.07 1.70
C ILE A 188 1.50 -16.83 1.55
N THR A 189 1.40 -16.18 0.40
CA THR A 189 2.18 -14.99 0.04
C THR A 189 1.39 -13.70 0.26
N LEU A 190 2.09 -12.55 0.20
CA LEU A 190 1.45 -11.23 0.20
C LEU A 190 0.52 -11.04 -1.00
N ASP A 191 0.87 -11.63 -2.14
CA ASP A 191 0.09 -11.52 -3.37
C ASP A 191 -1.26 -12.21 -3.24
N GLU A 192 -1.27 -13.42 -2.67
CA GLU A 192 -2.49 -14.22 -2.50
C GLU A 192 -3.46 -13.62 -1.48
N ILE A 193 -2.97 -12.93 -0.43
CA ILE A 193 -3.84 -12.20 0.51
C ILE A 193 -4.19 -10.79 0.05
N SER A 194 -3.64 -10.34 -1.08
CA SER A 194 -3.89 -8.99 -1.57
C SER A 194 -5.29 -8.83 -2.13
N ARG A 195 -5.89 -7.66 -1.92
CA ARG A 195 -7.21 -7.27 -2.45
C ARG A 195 -7.09 -6.08 -3.37
N ASP A 196 -8.01 -5.96 -4.33
CA ASP A 196 -8.11 -4.74 -5.11
C ASP A 196 -8.53 -3.58 -4.20
N VAL A 197 -7.90 -2.41 -4.36
CA VAL A 197 -8.21 -1.22 -3.55
C VAL A 197 -9.68 -0.80 -3.68
N ALA A 198 -10.33 -1.10 -4.81
CA ALA A 198 -11.75 -0.84 -5.04
C ALA A 198 -12.67 -1.71 -4.16
N ASP A 199 -12.18 -2.82 -3.60
CA ASP A 199 -12.95 -3.73 -2.76
C ASP A 199 -12.90 -3.38 -1.26
N VAL A 200 -12.13 -2.36 -0.87
CA VAL A 200 -12.06 -1.89 0.52
C VAL A 200 -13.23 -0.94 0.80
N LYS A 201 -14.17 -1.39 1.65
CA LYS A 201 -15.42 -0.67 1.96
C LYS A 201 -15.59 -0.30 3.43
N GLY A 202 -14.86 -0.97 4.33
CA GLY A 202 -15.00 -0.83 5.78
C GLY A 202 -13.74 -0.33 6.46
N ALA A 203 -13.79 -0.22 7.79
CA ALA A 203 -12.61 -0.03 8.63
C ALA A 203 -11.97 -1.38 8.93
N GLU A 204 -10.75 -1.58 8.44
CA GLU A 204 -10.00 -2.83 8.48
C GLU A 204 -8.53 -2.53 8.82
N ARG A 205 -7.82 -3.49 9.40
CA ARG A 205 -6.39 -3.38 9.76
C ARG A 205 -5.59 -4.42 9.00
N ASN A 206 -4.26 -4.21 8.90
CA ASN A 206 -3.33 -5.16 8.31
C ASN A 206 -3.68 -5.55 6.86
N LEU A 207 -4.25 -4.61 6.11
CA LEU A 207 -4.61 -4.82 4.73
C LEU A 207 -3.36 -4.94 3.87
N VAL A 208 -3.45 -5.83 2.88
CA VAL A 208 -2.58 -5.88 1.71
C VAL A 208 -3.46 -5.53 0.50
N ILE A 209 -3.13 -4.45 -0.20
CA ILE A 209 -3.94 -3.95 -1.30
C ILE A 209 -3.13 -3.77 -2.58
N LYS A 210 -3.78 -3.98 -3.72
CA LYS A 210 -3.26 -3.65 -5.05
C LYS A 210 -4.04 -2.50 -5.67
N GLY A 211 -3.33 -1.61 -6.35
CA GLY A 211 -3.93 -0.53 -7.13
C GLY A 211 -2.90 0.16 -8.02
N VAL A 212 -3.37 1.07 -8.85
CA VAL A 212 -2.54 1.96 -9.67
C VAL A 212 -2.47 3.32 -8.98
N VAL A 213 -1.27 3.90 -8.88
CA VAL A 213 -1.09 5.26 -8.39
C VAL A 213 -1.71 6.24 -9.38
N ASP A 214 -2.75 6.95 -8.96
CA ASP A 214 -3.59 7.77 -9.84
C ASP A 214 -3.41 9.28 -9.58
N SER A 215 -2.56 9.66 -8.63
CA SER A 215 -2.13 11.06 -8.45
C SER A 215 -0.66 11.15 -8.08
N GLU A 216 -0.06 12.31 -8.33
CA GLU A 216 1.29 12.60 -7.87
C GLU A 216 1.34 12.53 -6.34
N PRO A 217 2.33 11.84 -5.74
CA PRO A 217 2.52 11.84 -4.30
C PRO A 217 2.92 13.23 -3.82
N LYS A 218 2.18 13.72 -2.83
CA LYS A 218 2.48 14.98 -2.15
C LYS A 218 3.14 14.67 -0.83
N HIS A 219 4.39 15.09 -0.70
CA HIS A 219 5.18 14.95 0.52
C HIS A 219 5.18 16.25 1.32
N SER A 220 5.16 16.14 2.65
CA SER A 220 5.29 17.28 3.57
C SER A 220 5.97 16.85 4.85
N GLU A 221 6.82 17.71 5.39
CA GLU A 221 7.49 17.54 6.68
C GLU A 221 6.94 18.52 7.70
N PHE A 222 7.00 18.14 8.98
CA PHE A 222 6.52 18.97 10.08
C PHE A 222 7.31 18.70 11.37
N ALA A 223 7.36 19.68 12.26
CA ALA A 223 7.97 19.53 13.57
C ALA A 223 7.05 18.78 14.54
N ARG A 224 7.63 17.91 15.37
CA ARG A 224 6.99 17.21 16.49
C ARG A 224 7.76 17.48 17.78
N LYS A 225 7.17 17.13 18.93
CA LYS A 225 7.84 17.28 20.24
C LYS A 225 9.12 16.44 20.36
N ASP A 226 9.19 15.34 19.63
CA ASP A 226 10.24 14.31 19.66
C ASP A 226 11.11 14.28 18.40
N GLY A 227 10.97 15.27 17.50
CA GLY A 227 11.78 15.36 16.28
C GLY A 227 11.01 15.97 15.11
N SER A 228 11.21 15.44 13.90
CA SER A 228 10.39 15.74 12.73
C SER A 228 9.48 14.56 12.41
N GLY A 229 8.36 14.85 11.76
CA GLY A 229 7.52 13.86 11.13
C GLY A 229 7.33 14.19 9.67
N SER A 230 6.92 13.19 8.89
CA SER A 230 6.58 13.37 7.49
C SER A 230 5.26 12.71 7.14
N VAL A 231 4.63 13.22 6.09
CA VAL A 231 3.41 12.66 5.53
C VAL A 231 3.48 12.69 4.01
N THR A 232 3.18 11.55 3.39
CA THR A 232 3.02 11.41 1.95
C THR A 232 1.58 11.01 1.66
N HIS A 233 0.87 11.76 0.82
CA HIS A 233 -0.48 11.42 0.41
C HIS A 233 -0.67 11.42 -1.11
N PHE A 234 -1.50 10.50 -1.59
CA PHE A 234 -1.82 10.29 -3.01
C PHE A 234 -3.15 9.54 -3.14
N TYR A 235 -3.57 9.27 -4.38
CA TYR A 235 -4.74 8.45 -4.68
C TYR A 235 -4.34 7.16 -5.38
N LEU A 236 -4.97 6.06 -5.00
CA LEU A 236 -4.96 4.81 -5.72
C LEU A 236 -6.27 4.61 -6.49
N LYS A 237 -6.18 3.91 -7.61
CA LYS A 237 -7.33 3.43 -8.39
C LYS A 237 -7.22 1.92 -8.58
N GLY A 238 -8.32 1.21 -8.37
CA GLY A 238 -8.42 -0.24 -8.54
C GLY A 238 -9.15 -0.61 -9.81
N LYS A 239 -9.77 -1.79 -9.84
CA LYS A 239 -10.73 -2.19 -10.88
C LYS A 239 -12.02 -1.36 -10.79
N GLY A 240 -12.01 -0.17 -11.38
CA GLY A 240 -13.17 0.72 -11.48
C GLY A 240 -12.80 2.19 -11.41
N GLU A 241 -13.80 3.08 -11.42
CA GLU A 241 -13.59 4.54 -11.44
C GLU A 241 -13.34 5.15 -10.05
N ARG A 242 -13.57 4.39 -8.97
CA ARG A 242 -13.40 4.87 -7.60
C ARG A 242 -11.92 5.08 -7.28
N ARG A 243 -11.59 6.31 -6.90
CA ARG A 243 -10.28 6.67 -6.34
C ARG A 243 -10.32 6.54 -4.83
N VAL A 244 -9.23 6.07 -4.23
CA VAL A 244 -9.09 5.90 -2.78
C VAL A 244 -7.89 6.69 -2.30
N ARG A 245 -8.09 7.57 -1.33
CA ARG A 245 -7.03 8.39 -0.76
C ARG A 245 -6.14 7.55 0.13
N VAL A 246 -4.83 7.73 0.01
CA VAL A 246 -3.80 7.07 0.82
C VAL A 246 -3.00 8.14 1.56
N VAL A 247 -2.77 7.92 2.85
CA VAL A 247 -1.99 8.80 3.74
C VAL A 247 -0.96 7.96 4.48
N LEU A 248 0.31 8.18 4.18
CA LEU A 248 1.43 7.44 4.74
C LEU A 248 2.26 8.34 5.64
N TRP A 249 2.42 7.93 6.90
CA TRP A 249 3.17 8.68 7.90
C TRP A 249 4.58 8.12 8.05
N ASP A 250 5.59 8.99 8.11
CA ASP A 250 6.96 8.64 8.48
C ASP A 250 7.54 7.45 7.67
N ILE A 251 7.13 7.33 6.40
CA ILE A 251 7.67 6.29 5.50
C ILE A 251 9.11 6.60 5.10
N SER A 252 9.89 5.55 4.86
CA SER A 252 11.27 5.72 4.42
C SER A 252 11.35 6.32 3.01
N PRO A 253 12.44 7.04 2.67
CA PRO A 253 12.69 7.51 1.30
C PRO A 253 12.68 6.37 0.28
N GLU A 254 13.15 5.18 0.67
CA GLU A 254 13.11 3.99 -0.18
C GLU A 254 11.67 3.61 -0.55
N VAL A 255 10.76 3.56 0.43
CA VAL A 255 9.33 3.29 0.19
C VAL A 255 8.70 4.40 -0.64
N SER A 256 9.00 5.66 -0.31
CA SER A 256 8.45 6.81 -1.05
C SER A 256 8.87 6.83 -2.52
N SER A 257 10.08 6.37 -2.85
CA SER A 257 10.60 6.35 -4.23
C SER A 257 9.87 5.37 -5.17
N LYS A 258 9.15 4.40 -4.59
CA LYS A 258 8.35 3.38 -5.28
C LYS A 258 6.92 3.86 -5.60
N ILE A 259 6.54 5.07 -5.16
CA ILE A 259 5.21 5.64 -5.42
C ILE A 259 5.31 6.53 -6.65
N ARG A 260 4.98 5.98 -7.82
CA ARG A 260 5.05 6.71 -9.09
C ARG A 260 3.71 6.65 -9.79
N ILE A 261 3.23 7.80 -10.24
CA ILE A 261 1.96 7.92 -10.93
C ILE A 261 1.92 6.99 -12.15
N GLY A 262 0.80 6.29 -12.35
CA GLY A 262 0.60 5.30 -13.41
C GLY A 262 1.16 3.90 -13.12
N GLU A 263 1.99 3.72 -12.09
CA GLU A 263 2.54 2.41 -11.73
C GLU A 263 1.61 1.61 -10.81
N GLY A 264 1.67 0.28 -10.95
CA GLY A 264 0.97 -0.66 -10.07
C GLY A 264 1.76 -0.86 -8.79
N VAL A 265 1.07 -0.75 -7.67
CA VAL A 265 1.66 -1.00 -6.35
C VAL A 265 0.82 -1.98 -5.53
N LEU A 266 1.51 -2.93 -4.92
CA LEU A 266 1.02 -3.70 -3.78
C LEU A 266 1.50 -2.97 -2.52
N MET A 267 0.56 -2.56 -1.67
CA MET A 267 0.85 -1.93 -0.38
C MET A 267 0.47 -2.89 0.74
N ALA A 268 1.44 -3.25 1.57
CA ALA A 268 1.25 -4.10 2.74
C ALA A 268 1.25 -3.27 4.03
N ALA A 269 0.51 -3.76 5.03
CA ALA A 269 0.40 -3.18 6.36
C ALA A 269 -0.26 -1.79 6.42
N VAL A 270 -1.24 -1.57 5.55
CA VAL A 270 -2.12 -0.40 5.64
C VAL A 270 -3.39 -0.73 6.42
N ARG A 271 -4.06 0.30 6.92
CA ARG A 271 -5.40 0.19 7.52
C ARG A 271 -6.36 1.13 6.79
N SER A 272 -7.63 0.77 6.75
CA SER A 272 -8.68 1.65 6.26
C SER A 272 -9.41 2.36 7.40
N LYS A 273 -9.84 3.58 7.13
CA LYS A 273 -10.67 4.41 8.00
C LYS A 273 -11.85 4.94 7.20
N ILE A 274 -13.03 4.95 7.82
CA ILE A 274 -14.20 5.62 7.27
C ILE A 274 -14.18 7.07 7.77
N LEU A 275 -14.18 8.01 6.84
CA LEU A 275 -14.27 9.44 7.12
C LEU A 275 -15.71 9.84 7.47
N PRO A 276 -15.93 11.01 8.11
CA PRO A 276 -17.28 11.46 8.47
C PRO A 276 -18.25 11.57 7.29
N ASN A 277 -17.74 11.77 6.06
CA ASN A 277 -18.52 11.80 4.83
C ASN A 277 -18.83 10.39 4.26
N GLY A 278 -18.43 9.33 4.95
CA GLY A 278 -18.62 7.93 4.52
C GLY A 278 -17.55 7.42 3.55
N GLU A 279 -16.60 8.25 3.13
CA GLU A 279 -15.52 7.82 2.23
C GLU A 279 -14.47 6.99 2.96
N VAL A 280 -13.84 6.06 2.24
CA VAL A 280 -12.74 5.25 2.77
C VAL A 280 -11.40 5.94 2.47
N GLU A 281 -10.59 6.12 3.51
CA GLU A 281 -9.20 6.55 3.42
C GLU A 281 -8.27 5.46 3.95
N LEU A 282 -7.15 5.24 3.27
CA LEU A 282 -6.12 4.30 3.70
C LEU A 282 -5.01 5.04 4.44
N HIS A 283 -4.58 4.46 5.55
CA HIS A 283 -3.50 4.96 6.38
C HIS A 283 -2.39 3.93 6.50
N GLY A 284 -1.15 4.37 6.32
CA GLY A 284 0.05 3.60 6.62
C GLY A 284 1.04 4.39 7.47
N ASP A 285 2.08 3.73 7.93
CA ASP A 285 3.12 4.27 8.81
C ASP A 285 4.52 3.77 8.40
N GLU A 286 5.53 3.93 9.27
CA GLU A 286 6.92 3.50 9.07
C GLU A 286 7.06 2.02 8.68
N ALA A 287 6.08 1.16 8.99
CA ALA A 287 6.12 -0.27 8.68
C ALA A 287 5.42 -0.63 7.36
N THR A 288 4.78 0.33 6.69
CA THR A 288 4.14 0.12 5.39
C THR A 288 5.18 -0.18 4.32
N THR A 289 4.98 -1.27 3.59
CA THR A 289 5.85 -1.66 2.47
C THR A 289 5.11 -1.49 1.16
N ILE A 290 5.81 -0.98 0.15
CA ILE A 290 5.31 -0.83 -1.22
C ILE A 290 6.15 -1.69 -2.14
N ILE A 291 5.49 -2.57 -2.88
CA ILE A 291 6.08 -3.48 -3.86
C ILE A 291 5.48 -3.12 -5.22
N PRO A 292 6.28 -2.59 -6.17
CA PRO A 292 5.82 -2.40 -7.54
C PRO A 292 5.42 -3.74 -8.14
N TYR A 293 4.32 -3.76 -8.89
CA TYR A 293 3.91 -4.95 -9.65
C TYR A 293 3.48 -4.56 -11.06
N GLU A 294 3.60 -5.49 -11.99
CA GLU A 294 3.11 -5.29 -13.35
C GLU A 294 1.58 -5.31 -13.35
N VAL A 295 0.98 -4.16 -13.66
CA VAL A 295 -0.46 -4.08 -13.90
C VAL A 295 -0.72 -4.72 -15.25
N GLU A 296 -1.59 -5.73 -15.27
CA GLU A 296 -2.10 -6.24 -16.53
C GLU A 296 -2.93 -5.13 -17.21
N VAL A 297 -2.31 -4.49 -18.21
CA VAL A 297 -2.90 -3.32 -18.85
C VAL A 297 -3.92 -3.79 -19.88
N SER A 298 -5.21 -3.75 -19.53
CA SER A 298 -6.25 -3.78 -20.56
C SER A 298 -6.08 -2.53 -21.42
N ARG A 299 -5.86 -2.73 -22.72
CA ARG A 299 -5.68 -1.64 -23.66
C ARG A 299 -7.02 -1.26 -24.29
N LYS A 300 -7.25 0.04 -24.46
CA LYS A 300 -8.43 0.59 -25.16
C LYS A 300 -7.95 1.29 -26.41
N VAL A 301 -8.63 1.02 -27.52
CA VAL A 301 -8.51 1.83 -28.74
C VAL A 301 -9.49 2.99 -28.62
N LEU A 302 -8.96 4.22 -28.66
CA LEU A 302 -9.70 5.47 -28.53
C LEU A 302 -9.28 6.44 -29.63
N ARG A 303 -10.12 7.40 -29.99
CA ARG A 303 -9.78 8.41 -30.99
C ARG A 303 -9.23 9.67 -30.33
N LEU A 304 -8.07 10.16 -30.80
CA LEU A 304 -7.46 11.40 -30.33
C LEU A 304 -8.19 12.62 -30.89
N VAL A 305 -8.93 13.34 -30.04
CA VAL A 305 -9.74 14.50 -30.48
C VAL A 305 -9.21 15.84 -30.00
N SER A 306 -8.33 15.87 -28.99
CA SER A 306 -7.58 17.06 -28.56
C SER A 306 -6.24 16.68 -27.95
N LYS A 307 -5.19 17.46 -28.23
CA LYS A 307 -3.85 17.31 -27.64
C LYS A 307 -3.60 18.27 -26.46
N GLY A 308 -4.53 19.18 -26.20
CA GLY A 308 -4.43 20.16 -25.13
C GLY A 308 -3.27 21.14 -25.30
N SER A 309 -2.86 21.77 -24.20
CA SER A 309 -1.65 22.59 -24.16
C SER A 309 -0.57 21.92 -23.31
N PRO A 310 0.68 21.82 -23.77
CA PRO A 310 1.80 21.44 -22.91
C PRO A 310 2.20 22.56 -21.92
N ALA A 311 1.51 23.71 -21.96
CA ALA A 311 1.90 24.94 -21.27
C ALA A 311 1.74 24.93 -19.73
N GLN A 312 1.33 23.82 -19.10
CA GLN A 312 1.24 23.76 -17.63
C GLN A 312 2.48 23.10 -17.01
N ALA A 313 3.47 23.95 -16.73
CA ALA A 313 4.45 23.90 -15.64
C ALA A 313 5.31 22.66 -15.38
N ASN A 314 5.20 21.53 -16.08
CA ASN A 314 6.01 20.32 -15.77
C ASN A 314 6.24 19.40 -16.98
N GLY A 315 6.22 19.92 -18.21
CA GLY A 315 6.43 19.10 -19.41
C GLY A 315 5.34 18.03 -19.59
N ALA A 316 4.08 18.40 -19.37
CA ALA A 316 2.93 17.51 -19.47
C ALA A 316 1.82 18.13 -20.32
N ALA A 317 1.12 17.31 -21.11
CA ALA A 317 -0.07 17.70 -21.86
C ALA A 317 -1.29 16.95 -21.36
N THR A 318 -2.46 17.60 -21.34
CA THR A 318 -3.71 16.91 -21.07
C THR A 318 -4.43 16.64 -22.39
N ILE A 319 -4.61 15.38 -22.76
CA ILE A 319 -5.25 15.00 -24.02
C ILE A 319 -6.70 14.55 -23.79
N ILE A 320 -7.50 14.65 -24.84
CA ILE A 320 -8.87 14.11 -24.88
C ILE A 320 -8.91 12.95 -25.87
N LEU A 321 -9.39 11.82 -25.38
CA LEU A 321 -9.66 10.61 -26.15
C LEU A 321 -11.15 10.32 -26.15
N LEU A 322 -11.66 9.82 -27.28
CA LEU A 322 -13.07 9.53 -27.51
C LEU A 322 -13.26 8.02 -27.66
N ASP A 323 -14.24 7.46 -26.96
CA ASP A 323 -14.61 6.06 -27.09
C ASP A 323 -15.77 5.84 -28.08
N LYS A 324 -16.14 4.57 -28.30
CA LYS A 324 -17.26 4.17 -29.16
C LYS A 324 -18.63 4.70 -28.72
N SER A 325 -18.80 5.04 -27.44
CA SER A 325 -20.04 5.54 -26.84
C SER A 325 -20.12 7.07 -26.84
N ARG A 326 -19.16 7.76 -27.49
CA ARG A 326 -18.96 9.21 -27.44
C ARG A 326 -18.55 9.72 -26.05
N GLN A 327 -18.10 8.84 -25.16
CA GLN A 327 -17.57 9.24 -23.87
C GLN A 327 -16.19 9.87 -24.06
N ILE A 328 -16.02 11.04 -23.45
CA ILE A 328 -14.77 11.78 -23.42
C ILE A 328 -13.96 11.33 -22.21
N LEU A 329 -12.74 10.88 -22.48
CA LEU A 329 -11.76 10.44 -21.48
C LEU A 329 -10.55 11.38 -21.53
N THR A 330 -10.09 11.79 -20.36
CA THR A 330 -8.97 12.74 -20.22
C THR A 330 -7.75 12.02 -19.68
N TYR A 331 -6.62 12.18 -20.37
CA TYR A 331 -5.34 11.57 -19.99
C TYR A 331 -4.29 12.66 -19.81
N LEU A 332 -3.44 12.51 -18.79
CA LEU A 332 -2.22 13.30 -18.64
C LEU A 332 -1.08 12.58 -19.37
N VAL A 333 -0.35 13.28 -20.23
CA VAL A 333 0.76 12.72 -21.01
C VAL A 333 2.04 13.44 -20.64
N LYS A 334 3.09 12.68 -20.31
CA LYS A 334 4.39 13.18 -19.85
C LYS A 334 5.55 12.49 -20.58
N ASP A 335 6.77 12.96 -20.33
CA ASP A 335 8.03 12.28 -20.69
C ASP A 335 8.09 11.83 -22.16
N GLU A 336 8.42 10.56 -22.41
CA GLU A 336 8.56 10.01 -23.77
C GLU A 336 7.22 10.03 -24.53
N ALA A 337 6.12 9.70 -23.83
CA ALA A 337 4.77 9.70 -24.39
C ALA A 337 4.38 11.09 -24.93
N LEU A 338 4.92 12.16 -24.35
CA LEU A 338 4.68 13.53 -24.83
C LEU A 338 5.28 13.79 -26.22
N GLN A 339 6.43 13.18 -26.54
CA GLN A 339 6.99 13.32 -27.89
C GLN A 339 6.17 12.51 -28.90
N VAL A 340 5.73 11.31 -28.51
CA VAL A 340 4.85 10.47 -29.35
C VAL A 340 3.56 11.21 -29.68
N ILE A 341 2.88 11.78 -28.69
CA ILE A 341 1.54 12.38 -28.92
C ILE A 341 1.58 13.65 -29.79
N LYS A 342 2.71 14.38 -29.82
CA LYS A 342 2.86 15.58 -30.66
C LYS A 342 2.77 15.23 -32.15
N GLU A 343 3.41 14.14 -32.54
CA GLU A 343 3.50 13.66 -33.92
C GLU A 343 2.21 12.99 -34.40
N ILE A 344 1.31 12.59 -33.50
CA ILE A 344 0.05 11.95 -33.85
C ILE A 344 -0.94 13.02 -34.40
N PRO A 345 -1.47 12.83 -35.62
CA PRO A 345 -2.53 13.68 -36.16
C PRO A 345 -3.83 13.56 -35.36
N TYR A 346 -4.68 14.60 -35.41
CA TYR A 346 -6.03 14.51 -34.85
C TYR A 346 -6.86 13.45 -35.56
N ASP A 347 -7.89 12.97 -34.86
CA ASP A 347 -8.81 11.93 -35.30
C ASP A 347 -8.14 10.58 -35.61
N VAL A 348 -6.87 10.38 -35.26
CA VAL A 348 -6.20 9.08 -35.34
C VAL A 348 -6.57 8.22 -34.13
N LEU A 349 -6.72 6.92 -34.37
CA LEU A 349 -6.93 5.93 -33.34
C LEU A 349 -5.61 5.65 -32.60
N VAL A 350 -5.68 5.70 -31.28
CA VAL A 350 -4.58 5.36 -30.38
C VAL A 350 -5.01 4.25 -29.44
N GLU A 351 -4.15 3.26 -29.29
CA GLU A 351 -4.27 2.25 -28.26
C GLU A 351 -3.57 2.77 -26.99
N VAL A 352 -4.31 2.85 -25.89
CA VAL A 352 -3.82 3.35 -24.59
C VAL A 352 -4.10 2.36 -23.46
N ALA A 353 -3.29 2.45 -22.42
CA ALA A 353 -3.52 1.77 -21.16
C ALA A 353 -4.82 2.27 -20.48
N SER A 354 -5.83 1.40 -20.30
CA SER A 354 -7.15 1.86 -19.82
C SER A 354 -7.22 2.13 -18.31
N GLN A 355 -6.30 1.56 -17.53
CA GLN A 355 -6.24 1.69 -16.07
C GLN A 355 -5.38 2.88 -15.62
N ARG A 356 -4.64 3.51 -16.54
CA ARG A 356 -3.76 4.63 -16.25
C ARG A 356 -4.42 5.92 -16.68
N SER A 357 -4.57 6.89 -15.76
CA SER A 357 -4.94 8.26 -16.11
C SER A 357 -3.73 9.07 -16.62
N VAL A 358 -2.52 8.50 -16.53
CA VAL A 358 -1.24 9.12 -16.91
C VAL A 358 -0.43 8.20 -17.82
N LEU A 359 0.05 8.73 -18.93
CA LEU A 359 0.87 8.06 -19.94
C LEU A 359 2.25 8.72 -19.96
N SER A 360 3.32 7.98 -19.69
CA SER A 360 4.68 8.54 -19.60
C SER A 360 5.66 7.82 -20.51
N ALA A 361 5.52 6.51 -20.71
CA ALA A 361 6.38 5.74 -21.61
C ALA A 361 5.91 5.81 -23.06
N ALA A 362 6.81 5.73 -24.03
CA ALA A 362 6.41 5.66 -25.45
C ALA A 362 5.48 4.45 -25.73
N SER A 363 5.64 3.35 -24.98
CA SER A 363 4.84 2.13 -25.10
C SER A 363 3.39 2.25 -24.58
N ASP A 364 3.08 3.32 -23.82
CA ASP A 364 1.73 3.61 -23.32
C ASP A 364 0.78 4.07 -24.44
N LEU A 365 1.32 4.51 -25.58
CA LEU A 365 0.59 4.98 -26.75
C LEU A 365 1.04 4.22 -27.99
N LYS A 366 0.11 3.57 -28.69
CA LYS A 366 0.38 3.01 -30.01
C LYS A 366 -0.61 3.55 -31.03
N ILE A 367 -0.12 4.01 -32.16
CA ILE A 367 -0.97 4.38 -33.30
C ILE A 367 -1.57 3.10 -33.88
N VAL A 368 -2.89 3.07 -34.02
CA VAL A 368 -3.59 1.99 -34.72
C VAL A 368 -3.61 2.36 -36.21
N ARG A 369 -2.96 1.54 -37.04
CA ARG A 369 -2.70 1.85 -38.46
C ARG A 369 -3.93 1.68 -39.37
N GLU A 370 -4.88 0.84 -38.96
CA GLU A 370 -6.10 0.54 -39.72
C GLU A 370 -7.31 1.03 -38.90
N ASP A 371 -8.08 1.96 -39.48
CA ASP A 371 -9.34 2.45 -38.90
C ASP A 371 -10.51 1.69 -39.53
N GLU A 372 -10.68 0.42 -39.17
CA GLU A 372 -11.91 -0.35 -39.44
C GLU A 372 -13.00 -0.07 -38.40
N SER A 373 -12.77 0.92 -37.53
CA SER A 373 -13.57 1.13 -36.33
C SER A 373 -14.78 2.02 -36.60
N THR A 374 -15.90 1.73 -35.93
CA THR A 374 -17.08 2.63 -35.91
C THR A 374 -16.93 3.75 -34.88
N LEU A 375 -15.71 4.06 -34.41
CA LEU A 375 -15.53 5.09 -33.39
C LEU A 375 -15.86 6.47 -33.97
N PRO A 376 -16.63 7.29 -33.23
CA PRO A 376 -16.98 8.63 -33.66
C PRO A 376 -15.75 9.49 -33.90
N LYS A 377 -15.87 10.46 -34.80
CA LYS A 377 -14.85 11.45 -35.14
C LYS A 377 -15.16 12.79 -34.48
N THR A 378 -14.19 13.70 -34.47
CA THR A 378 -14.39 15.08 -34.01
C THR A 378 -15.57 15.75 -34.72
N SER A 379 -15.79 15.44 -36.00
CA SER A 379 -16.94 15.94 -36.78
C SER A 379 -18.29 15.61 -36.15
N ASP A 380 -18.40 14.47 -35.47
CA ASP A 380 -19.64 13.98 -34.86
C ASP A 380 -19.92 14.64 -33.51
N LEU A 381 -18.95 15.39 -32.96
CA LEU A 381 -19.05 16.14 -31.71
C LEU A 381 -19.32 17.63 -31.92
N LEU A 382 -19.36 18.10 -33.17
CA LEU A 382 -19.51 19.52 -33.48
C LEU A 382 -20.87 20.04 -33.04
N ILE A 383 -20.87 21.15 -32.33
CA ILE A 383 -22.06 21.93 -32.02
C ILE A 383 -21.98 23.31 -32.68
N LYS A 384 -23.14 23.96 -32.81
CA LYS A 384 -23.24 25.33 -33.29
C LYS A 384 -23.18 26.34 -32.14
N VAL A 385 -22.77 27.57 -32.44
CA VAL A 385 -22.65 28.64 -31.43
C VAL A 385 -23.97 28.87 -30.70
N LYS A 386 -25.11 28.87 -31.41
CA LYS A 386 -26.44 29.02 -30.81
C LYS A 386 -26.80 27.93 -29.78
N ASP A 387 -26.18 26.76 -29.89
CA ASP A 387 -26.47 25.59 -29.04
C ASP A 387 -25.54 25.52 -27.81
N VAL A 388 -24.61 26.48 -27.66
CA VAL A 388 -23.70 26.56 -26.51
C VAL A 388 -24.48 26.94 -25.26
N LYS A 389 -24.61 25.98 -24.34
CA LYS A 389 -25.17 26.19 -23.00
C LYS A 389 -24.06 26.46 -22.00
N GLY A 390 -24.23 27.45 -21.13
CA GLY A 390 -23.27 27.76 -20.07
C GLY A 390 -23.04 26.61 -19.10
N GLY A 391 -21.79 26.40 -18.67
CA GLY A 391 -21.41 25.34 -17.74
C GLY A 391 -21.08 23.99 -18.41
N SER A 392 -21.12 23.92 -19.74
CA SER A 392 -20.72 22.72 -20.49
C SER A 392 -19.20 22.63 -20.65
N ASN A 393 -18.65 21.41 -20.63
CA ASN A 393 -17.23 21.12 -20.85
C ASN A 393 -17.03 20.34 -22.16
N HIS A 394 -15.80 20.32 -22.66
CA HIS A 394 -15.38 19.54 -23.84
C HIS A 394 -16.22 19.80 -25.10
N LEU A 395 -16.53 21.06 -25.40
CA LEU A 395 -17.27 21.46 -26.59
C LEU A 395 -16.35 21.50 -27.81
N PHE A 396 -16.90 21.14 -28.98
CA PHE A 396 -16.22 21.19 -30.26
C PHE A 396 -16.99 22.08 -31.22
N LEU A 397 -16.32 23.08 -31.80
CA LEU A 397 -16.97 24.06 -32.68
C LEU A 397 -16.08 24.40 -33.87
N LYS A 398 -16.70 24.55 -35.04
CA LYS A 398 -16.08 25.22 -36.20
C LYS A 398 -16.54 26.66 -36.22
N VAL A 399 -15.61 27.59 -36.13
CA VAL A 399 -15.89 29.02 -36.03
C VAL A 399 -14.92 29.84 -36.89
N ILE A 400 -15.25 31.11 -37.10
CA ILE A 400 -14.37 32.11 -37.72
C ILE A 400 -14.00 33.12 -36.65
N ALA A 401 -12.73 33.53 -36.59
CA ALA A 401 -12.31 34.64 -35.75
C ALA A 401 -12.86 35.96 -36.31
N LEU A 402 -13.66 36.66 -35.53
CA LEU A 402 -14.31 37.92 -35.95
C LEU A 402 -13.51 39.15 -35.52
N THR A 403 -12.78 39.04 -34.41
CA THR A 403 -11.93 40.13 -33.89
C THR A 403 -10.49 39.68 -33.71
N LYS A 404 -9.57 40.66 -33.64
CA LYS A 404 -8.20 40.40 -33.20
C LYS A 404 -8.19 40.01 -31.71
N PRO A 405 -7.27 39.14 -31.28
CA PRO A 405 -7.04 38.84 -29.87
C PRO A 405 -6.63 40.08 -29.08
N LEU A 406 -7.27 40.30 -27.94
CA LEU A 406 -6.95 41.34 -26.97
C LEU A 406 -6.36 40.71 -25.73
N THR A 407 -5.12 41.07 -25.36
CA THR A 407 -4.46 40.59 -24.14
C THR A 407 -4.49 41.67 -23.06
N GLN A 408 -4.84 41.27 -21.85
CA GLN A 408 -4.90 42.12 -20.66
C GLN A 408 -4.12 41.46 -19.52
N ASP A 409 -3.46 42.26 -18.71
CA ASP A 409 -2.92 41.83 -17.42
C ASP A 409 -4.00 41.98 -16.34
N ILE A 410 -4.29 40.90 -15.65
CA ILE A 410 -5.30 40.82 -14.60
C ILE A 410 -4.60 40.53 -13.28
N TYR A 411 -4.80 41.39 -12.28
CA TYR A 411 -4.25 41.17 -10.94
C TYR A 411 -5.20 40.30 -10.12
N THR A 412 -4.67 39.17 -9.65
CA THR A 412 -5.38 38.26 -8.75
C THR A 412 -5.58 38.88 -7.37
N LYS A 413 -6.47 38.29 -6.56
CA LYS A 413 -6.69 38.72 -5.16
C LYS A 413 -5.41 38.63 -4.30
N GLU A 414 -4.50 37.73 -4.66
CA GLU A 414 -3.19 37.58 -4.01
C GLU A 414 -2.11 38.54 -4.58
N GLY A 415 -2.47 39.46 -5.48
CA GLY A 415 -1.56 40.45 -6.07
C GLY A 415 -0.70 39.94 -7.24
N ALA A 416 -0.75 38.65 -7.57
CA ALA A 416 -0.06 38.11 -8.75
C ALA A 416 -0.73 38.60 -10.05
N SER A 417 0.09 39.00 -11.04
CA SER A 417 -0.39 39.35 -12.38
C SER A 417 -0.55 38.10 -13.24
N VAL A 418 -1.71 37.93 -13.87
CA VAL A 418 -2.00 36.86 -14.83
C VAL A 418 -2.49 37.43 -16.14
N LYS A 419 -2.04 36.86 -17.26
CA LYS A 419 -2.49 37.27 -18.58
C LYS A 419 -3.84 36.67 -18.92
N LYS A 420 -4.69 37.45 -19.57
CA LYS A 420 -5.95 36.99 -20.17
C LYS A 420 -5.99 37.47 -21.61
N THR A 421 -6.16 36.56 -22.56
CA THR A 421 -6.41 36.90 -23.97
C THR A 421 -7.85 36.56 -24.33
N GLU A 422 -8.54 37.45 -25.05
CA GLU A 422 -9.90 37.21 -25.54
C GLU A 422 -10.10 37.68 -27.00
N LEU A 423 -11.01 37.03 -27.71
CA LEU A 423 -11.49 37.42 -29.03
C LEU A 423 -12.96 36.99 -29.21
N ILE A 424 -13.64 37.53 -30.21
CA ILE A 424 -14.95 37.08 -30.64
C ILE A 424 -14.77 36.10 -31.78
N VAL A 425 -15.46 34.96 -31.69
CA VAL A 425 -15.56 33.95 -32.75
C VAL A 425 -17.02 33.71 -33.08
N GLY A 426 -17.33 33.27 -34.30
CA GLY A 426 -18.72 33.01 -34.69
C GLY A 426 -18.85 31.97 -35.79
N ASP A 427 -20.07 31.45 -35.92
CA ASP A 427 -20.51 30.65 -37.06
C ASP A 427 -21.78 31.28 -37.66
N GLU A 428 -22.46 30.60 -38.58
CA GLU A 428 -23.68 31.13 -39.19
C GLU A 428 -24.87 31.28 -38.21
N THR A 429 -24.74 30.73 -37.01
CA THR A 429 -25.80 30.73 -35.99
C THR A 429 -25.61 31.78 -34.91
N GLY A 430 -24.44 32.42 -34.84
CA GLY A 430 -24.18 33.51 -33.90
C GLY A 430 -22.71 33.71 -33.58
N GLU A 431 -22.48 34.62 -32.65
CA GLU A 431 -21.15 35.01 -32.18
C GLU A 431 -21.00 34.71 -30.68
N ILE A 432 -19.80 34.36 -30.25
CA ILE A 432 -19.49 34.05 -28.86
C ILE A 432 -18.07 34.50 -28.52
N LYS A 433 -17.90 35.00 -27.29
CA LYS A 433 -16.58 35.35 -26.77
C LYS A 433 -15.78 34.08 -26.48
N LEU A 434 -14.52 34.04 -26.90
CA LEU A 434 -13.54 33.02 -26.54
C LEU A 434 -12.41 33.66 -25.73
N ASN A 435 -12.04 33.06 -24.59
CA ASN A 435 -10.91 33.53 -23.80
C ASN A 435 -9.97 32.43 -23.34
N ALA A 436 -8.76 32.82 -22.96
CA ALA A 436 -7.76 31.97 -22.36
C ALA A 436 -7.01 32.74 -21.27
N TRP A 437 -6.65 32.03 -20.20
CA TRP A 437 -6.08 32.61 -18.98
C TRP A 437 -4.70 32.03 -18.69
N ARG A 438 -3.87 32.84 -18.02
CA ARG A 438 -2.48 32.49 -17.66
C ARG A 438 -1.73 31.99 -18.90
N GLU A 439 -0.77 31.10 -18.75
CA GLU A 439 -0.04 30.38 -19.80
C GLU A 439 -0.90 29.85 -20.99
N LEU A 440 -2.20 29.58 -20.82
CA LEU A 440 -3.06 29.19 -21.95
C LEU A 440 -3.37 30.35 -22.91
N HIS A 441 -3.14 31.59 -22.50
CA HIS A 441 -3.40 32.78 -23.31
C HIS A 441 -2.61 32.77 -24.63
N GLU A 442 -1.43 32.13 -24.64
CA GLU A 442 -0.56 32.00 -25.82
C GLU A 442 -1.26 31.32 -27.00
N LYS A 443 -2.22 30.41 -26.75
CA LYS A 443 -2.99 29.74 -27.81
C LYS A 443 -3.82 30.71 -28.66
N LEU A 444 -4.13 31.90 -28.14
CA LEU A 444 -4.96 32.88 -28.85
C LEU A 444 -4.15 33.96 -29.55
N LEU A 445 -2.86 34.17 -29.24
CA LEU A 445 -2.11 35.37 -29.66
C LEU A 445 -1.98 35.52 -31.18
N ASN A 446 -1.83 34.41 -31.90
CA ASN A 446 -1.52 34.42 -33.34
C ASN A 446 -2.75 34.19 -34.22
N ILE A 447 -3.96 34.47 -33.71
CA ILE A 447 -5.20 34.33 -34.48
C ILE A 447 -5.52 35.64 -35.18
N SER A 448 -5.78 35.58 -36.49
CA SER A 448 -6.17 36.74 -37.30
C SER A 448 -7.66 36.73 -37.61
N PRO A 449 -8.32 37.91 -37.71
CA PRO A 449 -9.71 38.00 -38.19
C PRO A 449 -9.87 37.31 -39.56
N GLY A 450 -10.96 36.58 -39.73
CA GLY A 450 -11.24 35.78 -40.91
C GLY A 450 -10.64 34.37 -40.91
N GLU A 451 -9.73 34.04 -39.96
CA GLU A 451 -9.23 32.68 -39.84
C GLU A 451 -10.34 31.73 -39.38
N ARG A 452 -10.45 30.59 -40.07
CA ARG A 452 -11.32 29.49 -39.67
C ARG A 452 -10.61 28.63 -38.62
N LEU A 453 -11.32 28.33 -37.55
CA LEU A 453 -10.81 27.61 -36.40
C LEU A 453 -11.70 26.40 -36.10
N LEU A 454 -11.06 25.29 -35.77
CA LEU A 454 -11.70 24.18 -35.06
C LEU A 454 -11.27 24.24 -33.60
N LEU A 455 -12.22 24.62 -32.75
CA LEU A 455 -12.06 24.62 -31.30
C LEU A 455 -12.26 23.19 -30.80
N ARG A 456 -11.23 22.60 -30.18
CA ARG A 456 -11.23 21.21 -29.71
C ARG A 456 -11.31 21.18 -28.20
N GLY A 457 -12.45 20.73 -27.67
CA GLY A 457 -12.66 20.54 -26.24
C GLY A 457 -12.58 21.83 -25.42
N VAL A 458 -13.24 22.91 -25.84
CA VAL A 458 -13.33 24.14 -25.04
C VAL A 458 -14.43 24.03 -23.98
N ALA A 459 -14.33 24.78 -22.89
CA ALA A 459 -15.40 24.86 -21.90
C ALA A 459 -16.25 26.11 -22.11
N SER A 460 -17.46 26.11 -21.59
CA SER A 460 -18.34 27.27 -21.55
C SER A 460 -18.60 27.71 -20.11
N GLN A 461 -18.67 29.02 -19.91
CA GLN A 461 -19.03 29.64 -18.63
C GLN A 461 -20.08 30.71 -18.87
N VAL A 462 -20.73 31.14 -17.80
CA VAL A 462 -21.75 32.19 -17.85
C VAL A 462 -21.14 33.49 -17.36
N GLY A 463 -21.23 34.54 -18.17
CA GLY A 463 -20.83 35.90 -17.82
C GLY A 463 -21.74 36.52 -16.76
N ARG A 464 -21.35 37.69 -16.25
CA ARG A 464 -22.17 38.45 -15.28
C ARG A 464 -23.51 38.92 -15.88
N ASP A 465 -23.53 39.09 -17.19
CA ASP A 465 -24.69 39.42 -18.02
C ASP A 465 -25.58 38.20 -18.31
N GLY A 466 -25.22 37.02 -17.81
CA GLY A 466 -25.94 35.77 -18.08
C GLY A 466 -25.63 35.14 -19.44
N ALA A 467 -24.81 35.80 -20.28
CA ALA A 467 -24.47 35.29 -21.60
C ALA A 467 -23.36 34.23 -21.51
N PRO A 468 -23.44 33.12 -22.27
CA PRO A 468 -22.38 32.14 -22.31
C PRO A 468 -21.15 32.68 -23.05
N TYR A 469 -19.96 32.28 -22.59
CA TYR A 469 -18.70 32.48 -23.29
C TYR A 469 -17.85 31.21 -23.24
N LEU A 470 -16.96 31.05 -24.21
CA LEU A 470 -16.03 29.94 -24.31
C LEU A 470 -14.70 30.27 -23.60
N THR A 471 -14.10 29.26 -22.99
CA THR A 471 -12.82 29.37 -22.28
C THR A 471 -11.93 28.16 -22.57
N ILE A 472 -10.66 28.43 -22.86
CA ILE A 472 -9.62 27.41 -23.06
C ILE A 472 -9.26 26.78 -21.72
N ARG A 473 -9.18 25.44 -21.71
CA ARG A 473 -8.72 24.62 -20.58
C ARG A 473 -7.42 23.89 -20.93
N ALA A 474 -6.81 23.23 -19.96
CA ALA A 474 -5.57 22.47 -20.16
C ALA A 474 -5.70 21.39 -21.26
N TYR A 475 -6.90 20.81 -21.39
CA TYR A 475 -7.24 19.81 -22.40
C TYR A 475 -7.71 20.40 -23.74
N SER A 476 -7.84 21.73 -23.85
CA SER A 476 -8.34 22.37 -25.06
C SER A 476 -7.24 22.59 -26.08
N ASP A 477 -7.58 22.47 -27.36
CA ASP A 477 -6.70 22.85 -28.46
C ASP A 477 -7.44 23.68 -29.53
N ILE A 478 -6.68 24.39 -30.36
CA ILE A 478 -7.19 25.23 -31.44
C ILE A 478 -6.44 24.86 -32.71
N GLU A 479 -7.18 24.37 -33.69
CA GLU A 479 -6.65 24.03 -35.00
C GLU A 479 -7.10 25.09 -36.01
N LYS A 480 -6.14 25.71 -36.71
CA LYS A 480 -6.46 26.55 -37.87
C LYS A 480 -6.80 25.65 -39.05
N ILE A 481 -7.99 25.82 -39.62
CA ILE A 481 -8.47 25.03 -40.75
C ILE A 481 -8.53 25.92 -42.00
N LYS A 482 -8.33 25.31 -43.18
CA LYS A 482 -8.36 26.03 -44.47
C LYS A 482 -9.80 26.28 -44.93
#